data_AF-A0A920AWQ9-F1
#
_entry.id   AF-A0A920AWQ9-F1
#
_cell.length_a   1.000
_cell.length_b   1.000
_cell.length_c   1.000
_cell.angle_alpha   90.00
_cell.angle_beta   90.00
_cell.angle_gamma   90.00
#
_symmetry.space_group_name_H-M   'P 1'
#
loop_
_entity.id
_entity.type
_entity.pdbx_description
1 polymer ?
#
loop_
_entity_poly.entity_id
_entity_poly.type
_entity_poly.pdbx_seq_one_letter_code
_entity_poly.pdbx_strand_id
1 'polypeptide(L)' 'MEVKDIEIIDKAIEFENRKHVYKSTNEKIVASREVKSLILELNEIYKENKDSDIMDMMKRLTVIKRKVEKRLKGRPGS' A
#
# COMPACT_ATOMS: atom_id res chain seq x y z
N MET A 1 -13.45 -8.97 -14.54
CA MET A 1 -12.90 -7.89 -13.72
C MET A 1 -13.96 -6.82 -13.62
N GLU A 2 -14.42 -6.54 -12.41
CA GLU A 2 -15.50 -5.58 -12.18
C GLU A 2 -14.96 -4.15 -12.23
N VAL A 3 -15.81 -3.15 -12.47
CA VAL A 3 -15.40 -1.72 -12.49
C VAL A 3 -14.70 -1.33 -11.19
N LYS A 4 -15.15 -1.91 -10.07
CA LYS A 4 -14.57 -1.70 -8.74
C LYS A 4 -13.13 -2.20 -8.61
N ASP A 5 -12.78 -3.29 -9.28
CA ASP A 5 -11.42 -3.85 -9.24
C ASP A 5 -10.42 -2.89 -9.90
N ILE A 6 -10.84 -2.30 -11.03
CA ILE A 6 -10.05 -1.33 -11.78
C ILE A 6 -9.78 -0.09 -10.91
N GLU A 7 -10.79 0.40 -10.19
CA GLU A 7 -10.62 1.54 -9.28
C GLU A 7 -9.61 1.25 -8.15
N ILE A 8 -9.58 0.02 -7.62
CA ILE A 8 -8.63 -0.38 -6.57
C ILE A 8 -7.21 -0.42 -7.13
N ILE A 9 -7.05 -0.96 -8.34
CA ILE A 9 -5.77 -1.02 -9.04
C ILE A 9 -5.25 0.38 -9.34
N ASP A 10 -6.10 1.28 -9.86
CA ASP A 10 -5.71 2.65 -10.15
C ASP A 10 -5.27 3.39 -8.89
N LYS A 11 -5.99 3.24 -7.77
CA LYS A 11 -5.58 3.80 -6.48
C LYS A 11 -4.27 3.21 -5.98
N ALA A 12 -4.04 1.92 -6.19
CA ALA A 12 -2.78 1.27 -5.84
C ALA A 12 -1.60 1.82 -6.67
N ILE A 13 -1.81 2.03 -7.97
CA ILE A 13 -0.82 2.62 -8.87
C ILE A 13 -0.56 4.08 -8.52
N GLU A 14 -1.60 4.87 -8.25
CA GLU A 14 -1.47 6.26 -7.80
C GLU A 14 -0.68 6.33 -6.49
N PHE A 15 -1.02 5.45 -5.53
CA PHE A 15 -0.31 5.35 -4.27
C PHE A 15 1.16 5.01 -4.49
N GLU A 16 1.47 4.01 -5.32
CA GLU A 16 2.84 3.59 -5.61
C GLU A 16 3.68 4.71 -6.22
N ASN A 17 3.10 5.49 -7.13
CA ASN A 17 3.82 6.55 -7.85
C ASN A 17 3.93 7.87 -7.07
N ARG A 18 3.15 8.05 -5.99
CA ARG A 18 3.20 9.29 -5.22
C ARG A 18 4.51 9.45 -4.45
N LYS A 19 4.91 10.70 -4.20
CA LYS A 19 6.07 10.98 -3.35
C LYS A 19 5.76 10.58 -1.90
N HIS A 20 6.39 9.51 -1.42
CA HIS A 20 6.29 9.04 -0.03
C HIS A 20 7.13 9.87 0.96
N VAL A 21 6.91 11.18 0.97
CA VAL A 21 7.53 12.14 1.89
C VAL A 21 6.45 12.64 2.84
N TYR A 22 6.52 12.17 4.09
CA TYR A 22 5.54 12.50 5.13
C TYR A 22 6.21 13.36 6.20
N LYS A 23 5.70 14.59 6.39
CA LYS A 23 6.22 15.61 7.30
C LYS A 23 5.75 15.39 8.74
N SER A 24 4.50 14.98 8.93
CA SER A 24 3.91 14.79 10.26
C SER A 24 3.73 13.31 10.62
N THR A 25 3.62 13.02 11.91
CA THR A 25 3.26 11.67 12.41
C THR A 25 1.87 11.27 11.92
N ASN A 26 0.93 12.23 11.86
CA ASN A 26 -0.43 11.98 11.37
C ASN A 26 -0.41 11.53 9.90
N GLU A 27 0.34 12.22 9.02
CA GLU A 27 0.49 11.83 7.61
C GLU A 27 1.06 10.41 7.46
N LYS A 28 2.06 10.04 8.28
CA LYS A 28 2.61 8.68 8.27
C LYS A 28 1.57 7.64 8.68
N ILE A 29 0.73 7.94 9.69
CA ILE A 29 -0.34 7.04 10.15
C ILE A 29 -1.38 6.85 9.04
N VAL A 30 -1.84 7.94 8.43
CA VAL A 30 -2.81 7.90 7.32
C VAL A 30 -2.26 7.07 6.17
N ALA A 31 -1.04 7.36 5.72
CA ALA A 31 -0.40 6.61 4.66
C ALA A 31 -0.20 5.13 4.98
N SER A 32 0.13 4.79 6.23
CA SER A 32 0.28 3.41 6.68
C SER A 32 -1.04 2.65 6.70
N ARG A 33 -2.16 3.33 6.98
CA ARG A 33 -3.50 2.74 6.95
C ARG A 33 -3.98 2.55 5.52
N GLU A 34 -3.79 3.56 4.68
CA GLU A 34 -4.16 3.56 3.26
C GLU A 34 -3.48 2.41 2.50
N VAL A 35 -2.14 2.29 2.61
CA VAL A 35 -1.41 1.19 1.95
C VAL A 35 -1.85 -0.18 2.46
N LYS A 36 -2.22 -0.29 3.73
CA LYS A 36 -2.74 -1.54 4.30
C LYS A 36 -4.11 -1.88 3.72
N SER A 37 -5.00 -0.90 3.55
CA SER A 37 -6.31 -1.10 2.92
C SER A 37 -6.14 -1.58 1.49
N LEU A 38 -5.31 -0.90 0.69
CA LEU A 38 -5.04 -1.25 -0.70
C LEU A 38 -4.51 -2.68 -0.83
N ILE A 39 -3.57 -3.11 0.04
CA ILE A 39 -3.05 -4.49 0.01
C ILE A 39 -4.16 -5.52 0.31
N LEU A 40 -5.06 -5.24 1.27
CA LEU A 40 -6.16 -6.16 1.60
C LEU A 40 -7.19 -6.22 0.48
N GLU A 41 -7.53 -5.08 -0.13
CA GLU A 41 -8.45 -5.01 -1.26
C GLU A 41 -7.87 -5.76 -2.48
N LEU A 42 -6.60 -5.53 -2.82
CA LEU A 42 -5.89 -6.27 -3.88
C LEU A 42 -5.83 -7.77 -3.62
N ASN A 43 -5.75 -8.20 -2.35
CA ASN A 43 -5.75 -9.61 -2.00
C ASN A 43 -7.10 -10.28 -2.31
N GLU A 44 -8.22 -9.57 -2.15
CA GLU A 44 -9.53 -10.10 -2.55
C GLU A 44 -9.61 -10.28 -4.07
N ILE A 45 -9.14 -9.29 -4.84
CA ILE A 45 -9.07 -9.40 -6.31
C ILE A 45 -8.17 -10.58 -6.71
N TYR A 46 -6.98 -10.71 -6.09
CA TYR A 46 -6.04 -11.81 -6.34
C TYR A 46 -6.64 -13.19 -6.05
N LYS A 47 -7.51 -13.32 -5.04
CA LYS A 47 -8.14 -14.62 -4.73
C LYS A 47 -9.01 -15.12 -5.87
N GLU A 48 -9.67 -14.22 -6.59
CA GLU A 48 -10.57 -14.55 -7.69
C GLU A 48 -9.82 -14.78 -9.00
N ASN A 49 -8.90 -13.88 -9.35
CA ASN A 49 -8.25 -13.90 -10.66
C ASN A 49 -6.86 -14.58 -10.67
N LYS A 50 -6.22 -14.75 -9.51
CA LYS A 50 -4.86 -15.31 -9.36
C LYS A 50 -3.80 -14.63 -10.24
N ASP A 51 -3.99 -13.35 -10.53
CA ASP A 51 -3.11 -12.59 -11.41
C ASP A 51 -1.75 -12.32 -10.75
N SER A 52 -0.66 -12.67 -11.43
CA SER A 52 0.71 -12.42 -10.95
C SER A 52 1.02 -10.93 -10.81
N ASP A 53 0.43 -10.08 -11.64
CA ASP A 53 0.69 -8.64 -11.65
C ASP A 53 0.14 -7.98 -10.38
N ILE A 54 -1.02 -8.44 -9.90
CA ILE A 54 -1.60 -8.02 -8.62
C ILE A 54 -0.69 -8.42 -7.46
N MET A 55 -0.15 -9.64 -7.50
CA MET A 55 0.78 -10.09 -6.48
C MET A 55 2.05 -9.24 -6.45
N ASP A 56 2.61 -8.89 -7.60
CA ASP A 56 3.78 -8.04 -7.67
C ASP A 56 3.49 -6.62 -7.20
N MET A 57 2.32 -6.07 -7.50
CA MET A 57 1.87 -4.80 -6.94
C MET A 57 1.73 -4.85 -5.40
N MET A 58 1.14 -5.91 -4.85
CA MET A 58 1.08 -6.12 -3.39
C MET A 58 2.47 -6.17 -2.75
N LYS A 59 3.45 -6.83 -3.39
CA LYS A 59 4.84 -6.86 -2.91
C LYS A 59 5.45 -5.46 -2.87
N ARG A 60 5.27 -4.66 -3.92
CA ARG A 60 5.78 -3.27 -4.00
C ARG A 60 5.15 -2.38 -2.92
N LEU A 61 3.84 -2.43 -2.76
CA LEU A 61 3.11 -1.74 -1.68
C LEU A 61 3.57 -2.18 -0.29
N THR A 62 3.84 -3.48 -0.09
CA THR A 62 4.34 -4.02 1.18
C THR A 62 5.71 -3.43 1.55
N VAL A 63 6.61 -3.27 0.57
CA VAL A 63 7.92 -2.63 0.79
C VAL A 63 7.72 -1.17 1.20
N ILE A 64 6.81 -0.44 0.55
CA ILE A 64 6.49 0.94 0.91
C ILE A 64 5.92 1.01 2.33
N LYS A 65 4.93 0.18 2.66
CA LYS A 65 4.32 0.07 4.00
C LYS A 65 5.37 -0.13 5.08
N ARG A 66 6.29 -1.09 4.90
CA ARG A 66 7.38 -1.36 5.85
C ARG A 66 8.27 -0.14 6.05
N LYS A 67 8.58 0.63 5.00
CA LYS A 67 9.35 1.88 5.10
C LYS A 67 8.60 2.94 5.92
N VAL A 68 7.30 3.09 5.72
CA VAL A 68 6.45 4.04 6.49
C VAL A 68 6.40 3.63 7.96
N GLU A 69 6.12 2.36 8.25
CA GLU A 69 6.03 1.85 9.63
C GLU A 69 7.36 1.95 10.37
N LYS A 70 8.49 1.67 9.72
CA LYS A 70 9.83 1.84 10.31
C LYS A 70 10.10 3.30 10.68
N ARG A 71 9.67 4.26 9.84
CA ARG A 71 9.80 5.71 10.13
C ARG A 71 8.81 6.19 11.20
N LEU A 72 7.71 5.47 11.41
CA LEU A 72 6.70 5.78 12.42
C LEU A 72 7.13 5.28 13.80
N LYS A 73 7.66 4.05 13.90
CA LYS A 73 8.12 3.44 15.16
C LYS A 73 9.38 4.09 15.74
N GLY A 74 10.06 4.96 14.98
CA GLY A 74 11.37 5.50 15.36
C GLY A 74 12.47 4.44 15.32
N ARG A 75 13.73 4.83 15.61
CA ARG A 75 14.77 3.86 15.96
C ARG A 75 14.47 3.35 17.37
N PRO A 76 14.50 2.03 17.65
CA PRO A 76 14.62 1.59 19.04
C PRO A 76 15.85 2.30 19.63
N GLY A 77 15.66 2.94 20.78
CA GLY A 77 16.61 3.89 21.35
C GLY A 77 18.01 3.33 21.51
N SER A 78 18.98 4.23 21.38
CA SER A 78 20.32 4.11 21.96
C SER A 78 20.27 3.84 23.47
#